data_AF-A0A7W1CSQ9-F1
#
_entry.id   AF-A0A7W1CSQ9-F1
#
_cell.length_a   1.000
_cell.length_b   1.000
_cell.length_c   1.000
_cell.angle_alpha   90.00
_cell.angle_beta   90.00
_cell.angle_gamma   90.00
#
_symmetry.space_group_name_H-M   'P 1'
#
loop_
_entity.id
_entity.type
_entity.pdbx_description
1 polymer ?
#
loop_
_entity_poly.entity_id
_entity_poly.type
_entity_poly.pdbx_seq_one_letter_code
_entity_poly.pdbx_strand_id
1 'polypeptide(L)'
;MAHRPPPDGSVYFYYHPDENGLAGLNAPLNALVGAFAGPTIPVPGPTPQPFLDFTVGGNVPGNIDYTCLAPDLNQPFFIGDGLNASNIRQRVVVPPGATRLVLGSMDGSGWYNNSGSFSVEVAIAAEPPPVPPPHGGLSLTQFTVNGSGSPTAGLKDTVLSFSALQTGFPAGLKVRVQTSTTPNNSGSWTDLPNGSGGYMTKDETSGRFVLNATNYPLQNGISFRAISSAPGYADSISNIVGPFDLASSTLHVPPTKLFLATNGAGQVINFRAQEDNPLAGFAVRVQATTTPGVEASWTDLSDGNNGHMFPYADPTLFYLTTKSYPPG
;
A
#
# COMPACT_ATOMS: atom_id res chain seq x y z
N MET A 1 -36.82 25.32 11.11
CA MET A 1 -36.60 23.91 10.72
C MET A 1 -35.47 23.39 11.59
N ALA A 2 -35.46 22.11 11.96
CA ALA A 2 -34.33 21.55 12.70
C ALA A 2 -33.13 21.52 11.72
N HIS A 3 -32.17 22.42 11.93
CA HIS A 3 -30.97 22.51 11.10
C HIS A 3 -29.84 21.75 11.81
N ARG A 4 -29.09 20.93 11.08
CA ARG A 4 -27.73 20.63 11.49
C ARG A 4 -26.89 21.89 11.19
N PRO A 5 -25.83 22.17 11.95
CA PRO A 5 -24.97 23.30 11.64
C PRO A 5 -24.39 23.10 10.23
N PRO A 6 -24.35 24.12 9.36
CA PRO A 6 -23.46 24.08 8.20
C PRO A 6 -22.04 23.78 8.71
N PRO A 7 -21.26 22.91 8.04
CA PRO A 7 -21.49 22.33 6.71
C PRO A 7 -22.15 20.92 6.66
N ASP A 8 -22.76 20.40 7.74
CA ASP A 8 -23.45 19.07 7.73
C ASP A 8 -24.76 19.05 6.93
N GLY A 9 -25.25 20.22 6.55
CA GLY A 9 -26.49 20.38 5.81
C GLY A 9 -27.74 20.34 6.69
N SER A 10 -28.83 19.83 6.14
CA SER A 10 -30.15 19.79 6.80
C SER A 10 -30.49 18.39 7.31
N VAL A 11 -31.64 18.24 7.97
CA VAL A 11 -32.16 16.90 8.30
C VAL A 11 -32.81 16.20 7.11
N TYR A 12 -32.99 16.90 5.99
CA TYR A 12 -33.60 16.37 4.78
C TYR A 12 -32.51 15.84 3.84
N PHE A 13 -32.68 14.59 3.43
CA PHE A 13 -31.85 13.95 2.43
C PHE A 13 -32.45 14.14 1.04
N TYR A 14 -31.60 14.26 0.05
CA TYR A 14 -32.01 14.28 -1.34
C TYR A 14 -31.19 13.27 -2.12
N TYR A 15 -31.87 12.48 -2.94
CA TYR A 15 -31.24 11.57 -3.88
C TYR A 15 -30.98 12.32 -5.18
N HIS A 16 -29.70 12.47 -5.51
CA HIS A 16 -29.27 12.82 -6.86
C HIS A 16 -28.98 11.57 -7.67
N PRO A 17 -29.59 11.43 -8.86
CA PRO A 17 -29.23 10.37 -9.79
C PRO A 17 -27.80 10.58 -10.30
N ASP A 18 -27.25 9.54 -10.92
CA ASP A 18 -25.98 9.63 -11.62
C ASP A 18 -26.05 10.66 -12.76
N GLU A 19 -25.02 11.49 -12.88
CA GLU A 19 -24.97 12.55 -13.89
C GLU A 19 -23.53 12.81 -14.33
N ASN A 20 -23.33 13.09 -15.63
CA ASN A 20 -22.04 13.47 -16.21
C ASN A 20 -20.88 12.52 -15.88
N GLY A 21 -21.17 11.23 -15.66
CA GLY A 21 -20.17 10.21 -15.33
C GLY A 21 -19.79 10.13 -13.85
N LEU A 22 -20.55 10.81 -12.96
CA LEU A 22 -20.49 10.65 -11.51
C LEU A 22 -21.65 9.78 -11.03
N ALA A 23 -21.38 8.86 -10.11
CA ALA A 23 -22.43 8.05 -9.49
C ALA A 23 -23.46 8.92 -8.76
N GLY A 24 -24.65 8.37 -8.52
CA GLY A 24 -25.65 9.02 -7.68
C GLY A 24 -25.15 9.25 -6.24
N LEU A 25 -25.92 10.02 -5.48
CA LEU A 25 -25.64 10.27 -4.06
C LEU A 25 -26.94 10.55 -3.33
N ASN A 26 -27.14 9.91 -2.18
CA ASN A 26 -28.20 10.28 -1.25
C ASN A 26 -27.57 10.83 0.04
N ALA A 27 -27.62 12.16 0.21
CA ALA A 27 -26.96 12.88 1.29
C ALA A 27 -27.81 14.08 1.77
N PRO A 28 -27.50 14.67 2.93
CA PRO A 28 -28.21 15.84 3.42
C PRO A 28 -28.13 17.04 2.45
N LEU A 29 -29.26 17.71 2.22
CA LEU A 29 -29.29 18.99 1.50
C LEU A 29 -28.42 20.03 2.21
N ASN A 30 -27.76 20.90 1.46
CA ASN A 30 -26.83 21.94 1.90
C ASN A 30 -25.53 21.42 2.57
N ALA A 31 -25.25 20.11 2.50
CA ALA A 31 -24.00 19.56 3.02
C ALA A 31 -22.81 19.89 2.12
N LEU A 32 -21.60 19.86 2.67
CA LEU A 32 -20.40 19.70 1.85
C LEU A 32 -20.29 18.23 1.39
N VAL A 33 -20.06 18.04 0.09
CA VAL A 33 -19.83 16.73 -0.53
C VAL A 33 -18.54 16.76 -1.35
N GLY A 34 -17.99 15.59 -1.63
CA GLY A 34 -16.83 15.46 -2.51
C GLY A 34 -16.91 14.25 -3.43
N ALA A 35 -16.04 14.23 -4.44
CA ALA A 35 -15.83 13.09 -5.30
C ALA A 35 -14.35 13.02 -5.69
N PHE A 36 -13.77 11.83 -5.67
CA PHE A 36 -12.45 11.61 -6.25
C PHE A 36 -12.59 11.38 -7.74
N ALA A 37 -11.85 12.12 -8.55
CA ALA A 37 -11.87 12.01 -10.00
C ALA A 37 -10.48 11.67 -10.56
N GLY A 38 -10.48 10.96 -11.69
CA GLY A 38 -9.26 10.65 -12.43
C GLY A 38 -8.69 11.85 -13.18
N PRO A 39 -7.65 11.66 -14.01
CA PRO A 39 -7.03 12.75 -14.78
C PRO A 39 -7.93 13.30 -15.90
N THR A 40 -8.88 12.50 -16.39
CA THR A 40 -9.83 12.90 -17.44
C THR A 40 -11.11 13.44 -16.83
N ILE A 41 -11.74 14.43 -17.48
CA ILE A 41 -13.05 14.93 -17.08
C ILE A 41 -14.06 13.77 -17.16
N PRO A 42 -14.86 13.50 -16.10
CA PRO A 42 -15.94 12.52 -16.18
C PRO A 42 -16.86 12.83 -17.35
N VAL A 43 -17.19 11.81 -18.13
CA VAL A 43 -18.10 11.91 -19.27
C VAL A 43 -19.31 11.02 -19.03
N PRO A 44 -20.50 11.36 -19.58
CA PRO A 44 -21.70 10.53 -19.44
C PRO A 44 -21.43 9.06 -19.81
N GLY A 45 -21.85 8.14 -18.95
CA GLY A 45 -21.62 6.71 -19.10
C GLY A 45 -21.91 5.94 -17.82
N PRO A 46 -21.63 4.62 -17.79
CA PRO A 46 -21.77 3.81 -16.59
C PRO A 46 -20.97 4.37 -15.42
N THR A 47 -21.59 4.42 -14.25
CA THR A 47 -21.00 4.95 -13.03
C THR A 47 -20.84 3.85 -11.97
N PRO A 48 -19.95 4.02 -10.97
CA PRO A 48 -19.80 3.06 -9.88
C PRO A 48 -21.14 2.75 -9.19
N GLN A 49 -21.37 1.47 -8.92
CA GLN A 49 -22.56 0.98 -8.21
C GLN A 49 -22.13 0.09 -7.02
N PRO A 50 -22.85 0.14 -5.89
CA PRO A 50 -24.02 0.99 -5.65
C PRO A 50 -23.63 2.47 -5.44
N PHE A 51 -24.53 3.40 -5.69
CA PHE A 51 -24.35 4.78 -5.22
C PHE A 51 -24.32 4.82 -3.68
N LEU A 52 -23.71 5.84 -3.08
CA LEU A 52 -23.65 5.95 -1.62
C LEU A 52 -24.92 6.58 -1.05
N ASP A 53 -25.55 5.87 -0.12
CA ASP A 53 -26.74 6.31 0.62
C ASP A 53 -26.42 6.48 2.10
N PHE A 54 -26.40 7.74 2.54
CA PHE A 54 -26.09 8.16 3.91
C PHE A 54 -27.34 8.31 4.78
N THR A 55 -28.53 7.92 4.32
CA THR A 55 -29.73 7.90 5.16
C THR A 55 -29.64 6.85 6.26
N VAL A 56 -30.48 6.99 7.28
CA VAL A 56 -30.64 5.92 8.28
C VAL A 56 -31.22 4.68 7.59
N GLY A 57 -30.42 3.61 7.52
CA GLY A 57 -30.78 2.38 6.79
C GLY A 57 -30.24 2.31 5.36
N GLY A 58 -29.47 3.32 4.93
CA GLY A 58 -28.71 3.30 3.69
C GLY A 58 -27.54 2.30 3.71
N ASN A 59 -26.75 2.31 2.63
CA ASN A 59 -25.68 1.34 2.42
C ASN A 59 -24.31 1.79 2.97
N VAL A 60 -24.20 2.98 3.57
CA VAL A 60 -22.98 3.46 4.23
C VAL A 60 -23.02 3.10 5.72
N PRO A 61 -22.11 2.25 6.23
CA PRO A 61 -22.01 1.97 7.65
C PRO A 61 -21.73 3.24 8.46
N GLY A 62 -22.57 3.51 9.45
CA GLY A 62 -22.49 4.74 10.25
C GLY A 62 -23.14 5.96 9.59
N ASN A 63 -23.72 5.83 8.39
CA ASN A 63 -24.41 6.91 7.69
C ASN A 63 -23.48 8.13 7.57
N ILE A 64 -23.96 9.33 7.85
CA ILE A 64 -23.15 10.57 7.95
C ILE A 64 -22.16 10.58 9.13
N ASP A 65 -22.23 9.64 10.08
CA ASP A 65 -21.34 9.52 11.24
C ASP A 65 -20.20 8.51 11.02
N TYR A 66 -19.93 8.14 9.76
CA TYR A 66 -18.87 7.21 9.40
C TYR A 66 -17.49 7.68 9.93
N THR A 67 -16.63 6.74 10.31
CA THR A 67 -15.26 7.05 10.74
C THR A 67 -14.23 6.85 9.63
N CYS A 68 -14.52 5.95 8.69
CA CYS A 68 -13.70 5.69 7.51
C CYS A 68 -14.60 5.30 6.33
N LEU A 69 -14.38 5.89 5.16
CA LEU A 69 -15.10 5.59 3.92
C LEU A 69 -14.10 5.34 2.79
N ALA A 70 -14.37 4.36 1.94
CA ALA A 70 -13.55 4.07 0.76
C ALA A 70 -14.41 4.14 -0.51
N PRO A 71 -14.67 5.34 -1.04
CA PRO A 71 -15.44 5.50 -2.28
C PRO A 71 -14.61 5.06 -3.49
N ASP A 72 -15.29 4.62 -4.55
CA ASP A 72 -14.69 4.40 -5.86
C ASP A 72 -14.38 5.71 -6.59
N LEU A 73 -13.59 5.62 -7.67
CA LEU A 73 -13.36 6.74 -8.57
C LEU A 73 -14.70 7.20 -9.19
N ASN A 74 -14.96 8.51 -9.19
CA ASN A 74 -16.21 9.14 -9.63
C ASN A 74 -17.45 8.75 -8.81
N GLN A 75 -17.27 8.28 -7.58
CA GLN A 75 -18.36 8.04 -6.63
C GLN A 75 -18.43 9.19 -5.61
N PRO A 76 -19.47 10.05 -5.64
CA PRO A 76 -19.60 11.14 -4.68
C PRO A 76 -19.90 10.64 -3.26
N PHE A 77 -19.49 11.42 -2.25
CA PHE A 77 -19.64 11.10 -0.84
C PHE A 77 -19.90 12.34 0.03
N PHE A 78 -20.55 12.12 1.18
CA PHE A 78 -20.76 13.14 2.22
C PHE A 78 -19.45 13.50 2.92
N ILE A 79 -19.20 14.80 3.13
CA ILE A 79 -18.08 15.32 3.94
C ILE A 79 -18.59 16.01 5.19
N GLY A 80 -19.64 16.83 5.07
CA GLY A 80 -20.13 17.61 6.20
C GLY A 80 -19.04 18.53 6.79
N ASP A 81 -18.98 18.59 8.12
CA ASP A 81 -17.94 19.30 8.86
C ASP A 81 -16.64 18.50 9.03
N GLY A 82 -16.60 17.29 8.48
CA GLY A 82 -15.48 16.36 8.59
C GLY A 82 -15.37 15.67 9.95
N LEU A 83 -16.39 15.78 10.80
CA LEU A 83 -16.50 15.12 12.10
C LEU A 83 -17.74 14.21 12.14
N ASN A 84 -17.68 13.16 12.95
CA ASN A 84 -18.89 12.45 13.36
C ASN A 84 -19.49 13.08 14.62
N ALA A 85 -20.66 12.59 15.05
CA ALA A 85 -21.34 13.03 16.26
C ALA A 85 -20.52 12.94 17.57
N SER A 86 -19.40 12.19 17.57
CA SER A 86 -18.47 12.10 18.71
C SER A 86 -17.25 13.03 18.58
N ASN A 87 -17.25 13.99 17.65
CA ASN A 87 -16.12 14.87 17.32
C ASN A 87 -14.87 14.12 16.85
N ILE A 88 -15.02 12.94 16.26
CA ILE A 88 -13.92 12.20 15.65
C ILE A 88 -13.84 12.57 14.18
N ARG A 89 -12.64 12.89 13.68
CA ARG A 89 -12.40 13.16 12.26
C ARG A 89 -12.81 11.97 11.40
N GLN A 90 -13.67 12.25 10.43
CA GLN A 90 -14.00 11.33 9.36
C GLN A 90 -12.82 11.22 8.40
N ARG A 91 -12.54 10.00 7.93
CA ARG A 91 -11.46 9.73 6.99
C ARG A 91 -12.04 9.15 5.71
N VAL A 92 -11.49 9.58 4.59
CA VAL A 92 -11.87 9.05 3.28
C VAL A 92 -10.62 8.55 2.58
N VAL A 93 -10.64 7.28 2.20
CA VAL A 93 -9.55 6.62 1.47
C VAL A 93 -9.56 7.14 0.03
N VAL A 94 -8.41 7.63 -0.43
CA VAL A 94 -8.24 8.06 -1.82
C VAL A 94 -8.24 6.81 -2.73
N PRO A 95 -9.19 6.65 -3.67
CA PRO A 95 -9.24 5.48 -4.53
C PRO A 95 -8.09 5.44 -5.53
N PRO A 96 -7.67 4.25 -5.98
CA PRO A 96 -6.69 4.10 -7.06
C PRO A 96 -7.09 4.90 -8.30
N GLY A 97 -6.12 5.59 -8.90
CA GLY A 97 -6.33 6.41 -10.10
C GLY A 97 -6.92 7.80 -9.85
N ALA A 98 -7.25 8.15 -8.61
CA ALA A 98 -7.64 9.51 -8.26
C ALA A 98 -6.46 10.48 -8.42
N THR A 99 -6.69 11.56 -9.16
CA THR A 99 -5.72 12.66 -9.31
C THR A 99 -6.30 14.00 -8.88
N ARG A 100 -7.61 14.05 -8.61
CA ARG A 100 -8.36 15.24 -8.19
C ARG A 100 -9.35 14.87 -7.10
N LEU A 101 -9.49 15.76 -6.12
CA LEU A 101 -10.65 15.82 -5.23
C LEU A 101 -11.49 17.01 -5.68
N VAL A 102 -12.75 16.76 -6.04
CA VAL A 102 -13.72 17.80 -6.38
C VAL A 102 -14.63 17.99 -5.18
N LEU A 103 -14.91 19.24 -4.82
CA LEU A 103 -15.78 19.61 -3.70
C LEU A 103 -17.00 20.35 -4.24
N GLY A 104 -18.16 20.12 -3.63
CA GLY A 104 -19.40 20.81 -3.96
C GLY A 104 -20.32 20.94 -2.76
N SER A 105 -21.26 21.88 -2.80
CA SER A 105 -22.42 21.83 -1.93
C SER A 105 -23.37 20.73 -2.40
N MET A 106 -24.18 20.14 -1.54
CA MET A 106 -25.32 19.30 -1.92
C MET A 106 -26.56 20.19 -2.00
N ASP A 107 -27.39 20.01 -3.01
CA ASP A 107 -28.69 20.68 -3.13
C ASP A 107 -29.67 19.71 -3.80
N GLY A 108 -30.93 20.09 -4.06
CA GLY A 108 -31.88 19.28 -4.83
C GLY A 108 -32.04 19.78 -6.26
N SER A 109 -32.28 21.08 -6.43
CA SER A 109 -32.41 21.74 -7.74
C SER A 109 -32.28 23.25 -7.57
N GLY A 110 -31.94 23.97 -8.65
CA GLY A 110 -32.01 25.45 -8.63
C GLY A 110 -30.80 26.17 -8.06
N TRP A 111 -29.62 25.53 -8.04
CA TRP A 111 -28.34 26.03 -7.52
C TRP A 111 -27.95 27.48 -7.88
N TYR A 112 -28.54 28.06 -8.92
CA TYR A 112 -28.34 29.45 -9.33
C TYR A 112 -28.75 30.48 -8.24
N ASN A 113 -29.57 30.08 -7.26
CA ASN A 113 -30.01 30.94 -6.17
C ASN A 113 -29.24 30.69 -4.85
N ASN A 114 -28.26 29.78 -4.85
CA ASN A 114 -27.44 29.52 -3.68
C ASN A 114 -26.46 30.68 -3.43
N SER A 115 -26.20 30.97 -2.15
CA SER A 115 -25.29 32.03 -1.73
C SER A 115 -24.41 31.57 -0.56
N GLY A 116 -23.28 32.24 -0.36
CA GLY A 116 -22.28 31.89 0.65
C GLY A 116 -21.16 30.98 0.13
N SER A 117 -20.35 30.45 1.04
CA SER A 117 -19.19 29.61 0.71
C SER A 117 -18.76 28.76 1.90
N PHE A 118 -18.14 27.61 1.64
CA PHE A 118 -17.44 26.83 2.66
C PHE A 118 -15.95 27.21 2.69
N SER A 119 -15.36 27.27 3.89
CA SER A 119 -13.91 27.24 4.07
C SER A 119 -13.51 25.80 4.37
N VAL A 120 -12.66 25.22 3.52
CA VAL A 120 -12.30 23.79 3.61
C VAL A 120 -10.79 23.66 3.77
N GLU A 121 -10.38 22.90 4.77
CA GLU A 121 -9.00 22.45 4.94
C GLU A 121 -8.92 20.96 4.62
N VAL A 122 -8.03 20.60 3.70
CA VAL A 122 -7.79 19.21 3.32
C VAL A 122 -6.40 18.81 3.79
N ALA A 123 -6.34 17.77 4.62
CA ALA A 123 -5.09 17.18 5.07
C ALA A 123 -5.02 15.71 4.64
N ILE A 124 -3.91 15.32 4.01
CA ILE A 124 -3.59 13.90 3.83
C ILE A 124 -3.15 13.37 5.17
N ALA A 125 -4.06 12.67 5.84
CA ALA A 125 -3.73 12.04 7.11
C ALA A 125 -2.96 10.75 6.84
N ALA A 126 -1.81 10.59 7.49
CA ALA A 126 -1.19 9.28 7.60
C ALA A 126 -2.21 8.30 8.21
N GLU A 127 -2.27 7.09 7.69
CA GLU A 127 -3.10 6.04 8.28
C GLU A 127 -2.62 5.83 9.73
N PRO A 128 -3.50 5.89 10.75
CA PRO A 128 -3.08 5.68 12.13
C PRO A 128 -2.50 4.26 12.23
N PRO A 129 -1.42 4.04 12.99
CA PRO A 129 -0.82 2.72 13.10
C PRO A 129 -1.89 1.69 13.55
N PRO A 130 -1.88 0.48 12.98
CA PRO A 130 -2.86 -0.55 13.34
C PRO A 130 -2.80 -0.82 14.84
N VAL A 131 -3.95 -1.00 15.49
CA VAL A 131 -3.98 -1.42 16.90
C VAL A 131 -3.74 -2.94 16.96
N PRO A 132 -2.83 -3.44 17.81
CA PRO A 132 -2.66 -4.88 18.01
C PRO A 132 -3.95 -5.52 18.53
N PRO A 133 -4.34 -6.72 18.07
CA PRO A 133 -5.47 -7.43 18.65
C PRO A 133 -5.26 -7.73 20.14
N PRO A 134 -6.28 -7.57 21.02
CA PRO A 134 -6.15 -7.72 22.47
C PRO A 134 -5.66 -9.09 22.96
N HIS A 135 -5.79 -10.13 22.13
CA HIS A 135 -5.41 -11.51 22.45
C HIS A 135 -4.27 -12.04 21.56
N GLY A 136 -3.51 -11.13 20.93
CA GLY A 136 -2.53 -11.49 19.91
C GLY A 136 -3.18 -11.86 18.59
N GLY A 137 -2.35 -12.06 17.56
CA GLY A 137 -2.80 -12.25 16.18
C GLY A 137 -2.35 -11.10 15.28
N LEU A 138 -2.78 -11.14 14.02
CA LEU A 138 -2.42 -10.13 13.03
C LEU A 138 -3.24 -8.85 13.23
N SER A 139 -2.57 -7.70 13.27
CA SER A 139 -3.21 -6.41 13.02
C SER A 139 -3.46 -6.21 11.52
N LEU A 140 -4.19 -5.16 11.17
CA LEU A 140 -4.20 -4.65 9.79
C LEU A 140 -2.75 -4.41 9.33
N THR A 141 -2.47 -4.70 8.05
CA THR A 141 -1.16 -4.46 7.44
C THR A 141 -1.23 -3.15 6.68
N GLN A 142 -0.39 -2.16 7.02
CA GLN A 142 -0.29 -0.92 6.25
C GLN A 142 0.92 -0.94 5.36
N PHE A 143 0.78 -0.60 4.10
CA PHE A 143 1.83 -0.79 3.10
C PHE A 143 2.12 0.49 2.33
N THR A 144 3.40 0.72 2.09
CA THR A 144 3.92 1.85 1.32
C THR A 144 5.04 1.39 0.39
N VAL A 145 5.14 2.06 -0.76
CA VAL A 145 6.27 1.97 -1.70
C VAL A 145 6.97 3.32 -1.72
N ASN A 146 8.28 3.34 -1.49
CA ASN A 146 9.09 4.55 -1.36
C ASN A 146 8.49 5.55 -0.33
N GLY A 147 7.96 5.01 0.77
CA GLY A 147 7.33 5.80 1.85
C GLY A 147 5.93 6.35 1.54
N SER A 148 5.37 6.06 0.36
CA SER A 148 4.07 6.55 -0.08
C SER A 148 3.03 5.43 -0.22
N GLY A 149 1.77 5.73 0.12
CA GLY A 149 0.61 4.88 -0.19
C GLY A 149 0.12 5.01 -1.64
N SER A 150 0.70 5.92 -2.41
CA SER A 150 0.36 6.21 -3.81
C SER A 150 1.57 6.04 -4.73
N PRO A 151 1.37 5.63 -5.99
CA PRO A 151 2.48 5.44 -6.92
C PRO A 151 3.18 6.77 -7.24
N THR A 152 4.50 6.69 -7.42
CA THR A 152 5.33 7.80 -7.92
C THR A 152 5.85 7.43 -9.31
N ALA A 153 5.89 8.40 -10.22
CA ALA A 153 6.37 8.19 -11.58
C ALA A 153 7.91 8.11 -11.65
N GLY A 154 8.43 7.58 -12.76
CA GLY A 154 9.87 7.61 -13.05
C GLY A 154 10.72 6.63 -12.24
N LEU A 155 10.12 5.55 -11.73
CA LEU A 155 10.79 4.58 -10.85
C LEU A 155 11.34 3.34 -11.58
N LYS A 156 11.23 3.25 -12.91
CA LYS A 156 11.83 2.15 -13.68
C LYS A 156 13.34 2.11 -13.43
N ASP A 157 13.91 0.90 -13.35
CA ASP A 157 15.33 0.65 -13.08
C ASP A 157 15.89 1.33 -11.82
N THR A 158 15.07 1.57 -10.80
CA THR A 158 15.49 2.12 -9.50
C THR A 158 15.28 1.11 -8.39
N VAL A 159 15.82 1.36 -7.19
CA VAL A 159 15.45 0.56 -6.02
C VAL A 159 14.05 0.97 -5.56
N LEU A 160 13.12 0.02 -5.50
CA LEU A 160 11.86 0.22 -4.81
C LEU A 160 12.01 -0.20 -3.35
N SER A 161 11.71 0.71 -2.43
CA SER A 161 11.66 0.47 -0.99
C SER A 161 10.25 0.15 -0.55
N PHE A 162 9.99 -1.12 -0.27
CA PHE A 162 8.73 -1.62 0.25
C PHE A 162 8.76 -1.57 1.77
N SER A 163 7.70 -1.05 2.38
CA SER A 163 7.57 -1.02 3.84
C SER A 163 6.16 -1.36 4.30
N ALA A 164 6.05 -2.29 5.24
CA ALA A 164 4.80 -2.73 5.84
C ALA A 164 4.83 -2.53 7.36
N LEU A 165 3.76 -1.96 7.92
CA LEU A 165 3.55 -1.89 9.37
C LEU A 165 2.58 -2.97 9.80
N GLN A 166 3.01 -3.75 10.78
CA GLN A 166 2.26 -4.81 11.43
C GLN A 166 2.57 -4.70 12.92
N THR A 167 1.53 -4.48 13.73
CA THR A 167 1.68 -4.25 15.18
C THR A 167 1.25 -5.46 16.00
N GLY A 168 0.56 -6.43 15.38
CA GLY A 168 0.34 -7.75 15.93
C GLY A 168 1.49 -8.70 15.58
N PHE A 169 2.08 -9.36 16.58
CA PHE A 169 3.23 -10.25 16.40
C PHE A 169 2.94 -11.69 16.83
N PRO A 170 2.03 -12.42 16.14
CA PRO A 170 1.81 -13.83 16.42
C PRO A 170 3.05 -14.66 16.07
N ALA A 171 3.21 -15.81 16.73
CA ALA A 171 4.28 -16.74 16.41
C ALA A 171 4.20 -17.19 14.94
N GLY A 172 5.36 -17.21 14.26
CA GLY A 172 5.42 -17.57 12.85
C GLY A 172 4.92 -16.48 11.88
N LEU A 173 4.78 -15.24 12.35
CA LEU A 173 4.48 -14.09 11.48
C LEU A 173 5.46 -14.01 10.31
N LYS A 174 4.90 -13.92 9.11
CA LYS A 174 5.59 -13.66 7.85
C LYS A 174 4.93 -12.48 7.18
N VAL A 175 5.73 -11.55 6.66
CA VAL A 175 5.25 -10.44 5.84
C VAL A 175 5.89 -10.55 4.47
N ARG A 176 5.09 -10.50 3.40
CA ARG A 176 5.56 -10.62 2.02
C ARG A 176 4.91 -9.61 1.08
N VAL A 177 5.66 -9.12 0.11
CA VAL A 177 5.15 -8.27 -0.98
C VAL A 177 4.61 -9.14 -2.10
N GLN A 178 3.45 -8.76 -2.62
CA GLN A 178 2.84 -9.35 -3.81
C GLN A 178 2.65 -8.31 -4.91
N THR A 179 2.49 -8.78 -6.15
CA THR A 179 2.29 -7.95 -7.33
C THR A 179 1.11 -8.42 -8.16
N SER A 180 0.47 -7.50 -8.89
CA SER A 180 -0.56 -7.80 -9.89
C SER A 180 -0.70 -6.67 -10.92
N THR A 181 -1.05 -7.01 -12.16
CA THR A 181 -1.51 -6.06 -13.19
C THR A 181 -3.03 -5.91 -13.24
N THR A 182 -3.76 -6.71 -12.46
CA THR A 182 -5.23 -6.69 -12.35
C THR A 182 -5.63 -6.65 -10.86
N PRO A 183 -5.29 -5.55 -10.14
CA PRO A 183 -5.38 -5.49 -8.68
C PRO A 183 -6.76 -5.81 -8.09
N ASN A 184 -7.84 -5.56 -8.86
CA ASN A 184 -9.22 -5.84 -8.47
C ASN A 184 -9.58 -7.35 -8.53
N ASN A 185 -8.76 -8.19 -9.15
CA ASN A 185 -8.93 -9.64 -9.17
C ASN A 185 -8.07 -10.25 -8.06
N SER A 186 -8.71 -10.74 -6.99
CA SER A 186 -8.01 -11.32 -5.83
C SER A 186 -7.10 -12.50 -6.17
N GLY A 187 -7.46 -13.29 -7.18
CA GLY A 187 -6.69 -14.46 -7.63
C GLY A 187 -5.50 -14.13 -8.54
N SER A 188 -5.34 -12.87 -8.95
CA SER A 188 -4.25 -12.44 -9.84
C SER A 188 -2.92 -12.15 -9.14
N TRP A 189 -2.96 -12.05 -7.80
CA TRP A 189 -1.83 -11.63 -7.00
C TRP A 189 -0.83 -12.77 -6.80
N THR A 190 0.44 -12.50 -7.11
CA THR A 190 1.55 -13.42 -6.91
C THR A 190 2.64 -12.78 -6.06
N ASP A 191 3.39 -13.58 -5.31
CA ASP A 191 4.52 -13.07 -4.53
C ASP A 191 5.56 -12.39 -5.43
N LEU A 192 6.21 -11.33 -4.93
CA LEU A 192 7.21 -10.59 -5.69
C LEU A 192 8.32 -11.54 -6.16
N PRO A 193 8.61 -11.62 -7.47
CA PRO A 193 9.59 -12.57 -8.01
C PRO A 193 11.03 -12.05 -7.83
N ASN A 194 11.39 -11.65 -6.62
CA ASN A 194 12.70 -11.09 -6.28
C ASN A 194 13.72 -12.16 -5.83
N GLY A 195 13.47 -13.44 -6.11
CA GLY A 195 14.28 -14.57 -5.64
C GLY A 195 14.03 -14.97 -4.18
N SER A 196 13.45 -14.08 -3.37
CA SER A 196 13.10 -14.32 -1.97
C SER A 196 11.58 -14.46 -1.75
N GLY A 197 10.78 -14.63 -2.81
CA GLY A 197 9.32 -14.74 -2.70
C GLY A 197 8.65 -13.54 -2.01
N GLY A 198 9.24 -12.35 -2.18
CA GLY A 198 8.74 -11.12 -1.58
C GLY A 198 8.84 -11.02 -0.06
N TYR A 199 9.49 -11.96 0.64
CA TYR A 199 9.64 -11.89 2.10
C TYR A 199 10.31 -10.58 2.53
N MET A 200 9.74 -9.96 3.55
CA MET A 200 10.21 -8.71 4.15
C MET A 200 10.90 -8.99 5.48
N THR A 201 11.91 -8.20 5.81
CA THR A 201 12.67 -8.32 7.07
C THR A 201 12.22 -7.24 8.04
N LYS A 202 12.11 -7.56 9.34
CA LYS A 202 11.80 -6.55 10.35
C LYS A 202 13.02 -5.66 10.58
N ASP A 203 12.85 -4.36 10.38
CA ASP A 203 13.79 -3.34 10.84
C ASP A 203 13.42 -2.98 12.28
N GLU A 204 14.30 -3.31 13.23
CA GLU A 204 14.06 -3.09 14.66
C GLU A 204 14.04 -1.60 15.03
N THR A 205 14.71 -0.75 14.24
CA THR A 205 14.78 0.69 14.50
C THR A 205 13.45 1.36 14.19
N SER A 206 12.86 1.03 13.03
CA SER A 206 11.55 1.59 12.63
C SER A 206 10.36 0.77 13.12
N GLY A 207 10.58 -0.47 13.56
CA GLY A 207 9.52 -1.44 13.89
C GLY A 207 8.74 -1.94 12.66
N ARG A 208 9.18 -1.62 11.44
CA ARG A 208 8.49 -1.97 10.19
C ARG A 208 9.13 -3.18 9.53
N PHE A 209 8.35 -3.88 8.73
CA PHE A 209 8.86 -4.87 7.81
C PHE A 209 9.26 -4.16 6.52
N VAL A 210 10.48 -4.40 6.03
CA VAL A 210 11.08 -3.69 4.90
C VAL A 210 11.67 -4.66 3.90
N LEU A 211 11.63 -4.26 2.63
CA LEU A 211 12.26 -4.95 1.51
C LEU A 211 12.65 -3.92 0.45
N ASN A 212 13.95 -3.79 0.17
CA ASN A 212 14.43 -3.03 -0.97
C ASN A 212 14.64 -3.99 -2.15
N ALA A 213 14.15 -3.66 -3.33
CA ALA A 213 14.30 -4.51 -4.50
C ALA A 213 14.47 -3.71 -5.80
N THR A 214 15.42 -4.16 -6.62
CA THR A 214 15.51 -3.83 -8.06
C THR A 214 14.89 -4.93 -8.94
N ASN A 215 14.71 -6.13 -8.38
CA ASN A 215 14.14 -7.30 -9.05
C ASN A 215 12.63 -7.36 -8.85
N TYR A 216 11.93 -6.50 -9.59
CA TYR A 216 10.46 -6.45 -9.68
C TYR A 216 10.03 -6.64 -11.14
N PRO A 217 8.76 -7.00 -11.42
CA PRO A 217 8.33 -7.21 -12.80
C PRO A 217 8.42 -5.92 -13.64
N LEU A 218 9.12 -6.01 -14.77
CA LEU A 218 9.40 -4.90 -15.68
C LEU A 218 8.27 -4.71 -16.68
N GLN A 219 7.12 -4.27 -16.19
CA GLN A 219 5.93 -4.06 -16.99
C GLN A 219 5.16 -2.84 -16.51
N ASN A 220 4.28 -2.35 -17.38
CA ASN A 220 3.38 -1.24 -17.06
C ASN A 220 2.14 -1.74 -16.31
N GLY A 221 1.49 -0.83 -15.58
CA GLY A 221 0.26 -1.15 -14.86
C GLY A 221 0.43 -2.03 -13.62
N ILE A 222 1.64 -2.20 -13.08
CA ILE A 222 1.88 -3.10 -11.94
C ILE A 222 1.49 -2.45 -10.61
N SER A 223 0.76 -3.17 -9.77
CA SER A 223 0.41 -2.76 -8.41
C SER A 223 1.02 -3.71 -7.40
N PHE A 224 1.30 -3.19 -6.20
CA PHE A 224 1.90 -3.92 -5.09
C PHE A 224 0.97 -3.94 -3.88
N ARG A 225 1.05 -5.00 -3.07
CA ARG A 225 0.46 -5.07 -1.73
C ARG A 225 1.37 -5.88 -0.82
N ALA A 226 1.22 -5.73 0.50
CA ALA A 226 1.78 -6.65 1.47
C ALA A 226 0.73 -7.62 2.01
N ILE A 227 1.17 -8.84 2.33
CA ILE A 227 0.40 -9.81 3.11
C ILE A 227 1.18 -10.15 4.36
N SER A 228 0.55 -9.96 5.51
CA SER A 228 0.97 -10.57 6.77
C SER A 228 0.22 -11.87 6.98
N SER A 229 0.92 -12.95 7.29
CA SER A 229 0.34 -14.28 7.52
C SER A 229 0.97 -14.93 8.74
N ALA A 230 0.22 -15.73 9.47
CA ALA A 230 0.73 -16.56 10.56
C ALA A 230 -0.12 -17.84 10.71
N PRO A 231 0.47 -18.97 11.13
CA PRO A 231 -0.28 -20.21 11.35
C PRO A 231 -1.48 -20.00 12.28
N GLY A 232 -2.66 -20.45 11.85
CA GLY A 232 -3.89 -20.34 12.64
C GLY A 232 -4.62 -18.98 12.54
N TYR A 233 -4.11 -18.04 11.74
CA TYR A 233 -4.75 -16.74 11.49
C TYR A 233 -5.05 -16.56 10.00
N ALA A 234 -6.16 -15.90 9.69
CA ALA A 234 -6.44 -15.46 8.32
C ALA A 234 -5.43 -14.38 7.91
N ASP A 235 -4.99 -14.40 6.65
CA ASP A 235 -4.04 -13.43 6.13
C ASP A 235 -4.56 -11.98 6.26
N SER A 236 -3.72 -11.09 6.75
CA SER A 236 -3.97 -9.65 6.80
C SER A 236 -3.37 -9.00 5.54
N ILE A 237 -4.25 -8.61 4.64
CA ILE A 237 -3.92 -8.02 3.34
C ILE A 237 -3.90 -6.50 3.49
N SER A 238 -2.88 -5.83 2.96
CA SER A 238 -2.76 -4.37 3.03
C SER A 238 -3.61 -3.62 2.01
N ASN A 239 -3.56 -2.29 2.10
CA ASN A 239 -3.86 -1.40 0.98
C ASN A 239 -3.00 -1.76 -0.26
N ILE A 240 -3.53 -1.44 -1.44
CA ILE A 240 -2.84 -1.59 -2.72
C ILE A 240 -2.13 -0.28 -3.06
N VAL A 241 -0.87 -0.37 -3.49
CA VAL A 241 -0.09 0.76 -3.98
C VAL A 241 0.21 0.53 -5.46
N GLY A 242 -0.33 1.38 -6.33
CA GLY A 242 -0.20 1.27 -7.78
C GLY A 242 -1.34 1.94 -8.54
N PRO A 243 -1.35 1.85 -9.88
CA PRO A 243 -0.35 1.17 -10.70
C PRO A 243 0.95 1.97 -10.88
N PHE A 244 2.04 1.27 -11.16
CA PHE A 244 3.34 1.80 -11.58
C PHE A 244 3.63 1.39 -13.03
N ASP A 245 4.34 2.25 -13.76
CA ASP A 245 4.85 1.96 -15.09
C ASP A 245 6.35 1.66 -15.04
N LEU A 246 6.69 0.37 -15.01
CA LEU A 246 8.06 -0.12 -14.77
C LEU A 246 8.67 -0.86 -15.97
N ALA A 247 8.05 -0.78 -17.15
CA ALA A 247 8.61 -1.39 -18.35
C ALA A 247 10.00 -0.81 -18.68
N SER A 248 10.96 -1.70 -18.92
CA SER A 248 12.33 -1.34 -19.28
C SER A 248 12.89 -2.32 -20.32
N SER A 249 13.77 -1.80 -21.19
CA SER A 249 14.56 -2.59 -22.14
C SER A 249 16.02 -2.75 -21.71
N THR A 250 16.38 -2.21 -20.53
CA THR A 250 17.70 -2.44 -19.92
C THR A 250 17.84 -3.92 -19.60
N LEU A 251 19.05 -4.47 -19.75
CA LEU A 251 19.32 -5.84 -19.31
C LEU A 251 19.45 -5.85 -17.79
N HIS A 252 18.68 -6.70 -17.12
CA HIS A 252 18.76 -6.89 -15.66
C HIS A 252 19.43 -8.19 -15.32
N VAL A 253 20.10 -8.18 -14.18
CA VAL A 253 20.56 -9.41 -13.53
C VAL A 253 19.32 -10.19 -13.06
N PRO A 254 19.27 -11.51 -13.25
CA PRO A 254 18.20 -12.33 -12.71
C PRO A 254 18.15 -12.25 -11.16
N PRO A 255 17.03 -12.67 -10.53
CA PRO A 255 16.95 -12.65 -9.08
C PRO A 255 17.84 -13.69 -8.41
N THR A 256 18.70 -13.23 -7.50
CA THR A 256 19.51 -14.07 -6.61
C THR A 256 18.64 -14.78 -5.56
N LYS A 257 18.75 -16.10 -5.44
CA LYS A 257 18.15 -16.87 -4.33
C LYS A 257 19.23 -17.17 -3.29
N LEU A 258 19.10 -16.62 -2.09
CA LEU A 258 20.05 -16.83 -1.00
C LEU A 258 19.56 -17.92 -0.03
N PHE A 259 20.44 -18.86 0.28
CA PHE A 259 20.24 -19.92 1.26
C PHE A 259 21.32 -19.79 2.35
N LEU A 260 20.91 -19.90 3.62
CA LEU A 260 21.82 -19.91 4.76
C LEU A 260 21.69 -21.22 5.55
N ALA A 261 22.81 -21.70 6.05
CA ALA A 261 22.88 -22.72 7.10
C ALA A 261 23.88 -22.30 8.18
N THR A 262 23.48 -22.40 9.45
CA THR A 262 24.33 -22.10 10.61
C THR A 262 24.09 -23.12 11.73
N ASN A 263 25.13 -23.41 12.52
CA ASN A 263 25.04 -24.23 13.74
C ASN A 263 24.82 -23.39 15.01
N GLY A 264 24.46 -22.10 14.87
CA GLY A 264 24.21 -21.18 15.97
C GLY A 264 25.19 -20.03 16.03
N ALA A 265 25.04 -19.17 17.05
CA ALA A 265 25.85 -17.97 17.22
C ALA A 265 27.35 -18.31 17.37
N GLY A 266 28.21 -17.53 16.70
CA GLY A 266 29.66 -17.72 16.69
C GLY A 266 30.15 -18.94 15.91
N GLN A 267 29.25 -19.75 15.34
CA GLN A 267 29.61 -20.89 14.49
C GLN A 267 29.78 -20.47 13.04
N VAL A 268 30.33 -21.37 12.23
CA VAL A 268 30.43 -21.19 10.78
C VAL A 268 29.03 -20.99 10.18
N ILE A 269 28.90 -19.98 9.33
CA ILE A 269 27.74 -19.82 8.46
C ILE A 269 28.14 -20.23 7.04
N ASN A 270 27.31 -21.06 6.41
CA ASN A 270 27.41 -21.42 5.01
C ASN A 270 26.33 -20.69 4.22
N PHE A 271 26.75 -19.85 3.29
CA PHE A 271 25.92 -19.17 2.32
C PHE A 271 26.00 -19.92 1.00
N ARG A 272 24.83 -20.12 0.38
CA ARG A 272 24.70 -20.55 -1.01
C ARG A 272 23.79 -19.57 -1.73
N ALA A 273 24.24 -19.02 -2.84
CA ALA A 273 23.39 -18.26 -3.75
C ALA A 273 23.16 -19.08 -5.02
N GLN A 274 21.96 -18.98 -5.57
CA GLN A 274 21.60 -19.56 -6.86
C GLN A 274 21.12 -18.46 -7.80
N GLU A 275 21.60 -18.51 -9.04
CA GLU A 275 21.19 -17.63 -10.13
C GLU A 275 20.66 -18.40 -11.32
N ASP A 276 19.55 -17.93 -11.88
CA ASP A 276 18.98 -18.50 -13.10
C ASP A 276 19.62 -17.81 -14.32
N ASN A 277 20.56 -18.47 -15.00
CA ASN A 277 21.34 -17.97 -16.15
C ASN A 277 22.24 -16.75 -15.83
N PRO A 278 23.29 -16.91 -15.02
CA PRO A 278 24.20 -15.82 -14.68
C PRO A 278 24.92 -15.28 -15.93
N LEU A 279 25.02 -13.95 -16.02
CA LEU A 279 25.75 -13.26 -17.09
C LEU A 279 27.27 -13.47 -16.96
N ALA A 280 27.99 -13.34 -18.07
CA ALA A 280 29.46 -13.38 -18.04
C ALA A 280 30.01 -12.24 -17.16
N GLY A 281 30.95 -12.57 -16.26
CA GLY A 281 31.51 -11.61 -15.30
C GLY A 281 30.62 -11.30 -14.10
N PHE A 282 29.51 -12.02 -13.94
CA PHE A 282 28.64 -11.90 -12.78
C PHE A 282 29.34 -12.32 -11.48
N ALA A 283 29.14 -11.55 -10.41
CA ALA A 283 29.68 -11.83 -9.09
C ALA A 283 28.60 -11.63 -8.03
N VAL A 284 28.53 -12.56 -7.07
CA VAL A 284 27.68 -12.44 -5.89
C VAL A 284 28.56 -12.07 -4.69
N ARG A 285 28.06 -11.20 -3.83
CA ARG A 285 28.64 -10.92 -2.52
C ARG A 285 27.57 -10.92 -1.45
N VAL A 286 27.96 -11.25 -0.22
CA VAL A 286 27.08 -11.20 0.94
C VAL A 286 27.31 -9.90 1.69
N GLN A 287 26.21 -9.18 1.94
CA GLN A 287 26.19 -7.96 2.75
C GLN A 287 25.34 -8.18 4.00
N ALA A 288 25.61 -7.40 5.04
CA ALA A 288 24.84 -7.40 6.28
C ALA A 288 24.53 -5.96 6.73
N THR A 289 23.44 -5.82 7.49
CA THR A 289 23.04 -4.58 8.16
C THR A 289 22.18 -4.92 9.38
N THR A 290 22.14 -4.00 10.34
CA THR A 290 21.16 -4.00 11.45
C THR A 290 19.96 -3.09 11.16
N THR A 291 19.99 -2.31 10.09
CA THR A 291 18.93 -1.38 9.66
C THR A 291 18.51 -1.69 8.22
N PRO A 292 17.83 -2.81 7.96
CA PRO A 292 17.52 -3.28 6.59
C PRO A 292 16.66 -2.32 5.77
N GLY A 293 16.04 -1.31 6.40
CA GLY A 293 15.28 -0.26 5.71
C GLY A 293 16.16 0.84 5.10
N VAL A 294 17.44 0.90 5.46
CA VAL A 294 18.37 1.93 5.00
C VAL A 294 19.36 1.32 4.01
N GLU A 295 19.13 1.50 2.70
CA GLU A 295 19.95 0.87 1.65
C GLU A 295 21.45 1.20 1.79
N ALA A 296 21.78 2.43 2.17
CA ALA A 296 23.17 2.85 2.37
C ALA A 296 23.86 2.21 3.60
N SER A 297 23.12 1.49 4.46
CA SER A 297 23.67 0.84 5.66
C SER A 297 24.22 -0.56 5.39
N TRP A 298 23.94 -1.15 4.23
CA TRP A 298 24.42 -2.48 3.88
C TRP A 298 25.91 -2.46 3.58
N THR A 299 26.67 -3.30 4.29
CA THR A 299 28.12 -3.43 4.11
C THR A 299 28.50 -4.88 3.81
N ASP A 300 29.50 -5.08 2.97
CA ASP A 300 30.06 -6.40 2.68
C ASP A 300 30.56 -7.10 3.95
N LEU A 301 30.46 -8.43 4.00
CA LEU A 301 31.02 -9.19 5.12
C LEU A 301 32.54 -9.02 5.20
N SER A 302 33.05 -8.78 6.41
CA SER A 302 34.49 -8.65 6.68
C SER A 302 35.15 -10.03 6.86
N ASP A 303 35.04 -10.89 5.85
CA ASP A 303 35.55 -12.27 5.84
C ASP A 303 36.96 -12.42 5.24
N GLY A 304 37.61 -11.30 4.93
CA GLY A 304 38.91 -11.27 4.22
C GLY A 304 38.78 -11.32 2.70
N ASN A 305 37.56 -11.45 2.17
CA ASN A 305 37.25 -11.44 0.74
C ASN A 305 36.08 -10.49 0.41
N ASN A 306 35.77 -9.53 1.30
CA ASN A 306 34.66 -8.58 1.17
C ASN A 306 33.33 -9.28 0.80
N GLY A 307 33.06 -10.44 1.42
CA GLY A 307 31.83 -11.20 1.22
C GLY A 307 31.66 -11.82 -0.16
N HIS A 308 32.64 -11.76 -1.06
CA HIS A 308 32.55 -12.35 -2.39
C HIS A 308 32.36 -13.86 -2.32
N MET A 309 31.35 -14.35 -3.02
CA MET A 309 31.05 -15.77 -3.17
C MET A 309 31.74 -16.34 -4.40
N PHE A 310 32.17 -17.60 -4.33
CA PHE A 310 32.84 -18.28 -5.43
C PHE A 310 31.87 -19.20 -6.19
N PRO A 311 31.87 -19.17 -7.54
CA PRO A 311 31.15 -20.18 -8.31
C PRO A 311 31.75 -21.56 -8.04
N TYR A 312 30.92 -22.59 -7.93
CA TYR A 312 31.38 -23.97 -7.82
C TYR A 312 31.42 -24.63 -9.22
N ALA A 313 31.54 -25.96 -9.28
CA ALA A 313 31.48 -26.73 -10.54
C ALA A 313 30.20 -26.44 -11.36
N ASP A 314 29.12 -26.02 -10.69
CA ASP A 314 27.92 -25.49 -11.31
C ASP A 314 28.00 -23.96 -11.36
N PRO A 315 28.06 -23.34 -12.55
CA PRO A 315 28.16 -21.89 -12.69
C PRO A 315 26.92 -21.14 -12.18
N THR A 316 25.81 -21.83 -11.92
CA THR A 316 24.58 -21.25 -11.34
C THR A 316 24.61 -21.18 -9.82
N LEU A 317 25.60 -21.80 -9.17
CA LEU A 317 25.69 -21.89 -7.71
C LEU A 317 26.98 -21.23 -7.19
N PHE A 318 26.79 -20.31 -6.25
CA PHE A 318 27.85 -19.56 -5.60
C PHE A 318 27.88 -19.88 -4.11
N TYR A 319 29.06 -19.99 -3.53
CA TYR A 319 29.24 -20.39 -2.12
C TYR A 319 30.16 -19.43 -1.37
N LEU A 320 29.83 -19.21 -0.09
CA LEU A 320 30.70 -18.55 0.87
C LEU A 320 30.56 -19.26 2.23
N THR A 321 31.68 -19.57 2.86
CA THR A 321 31.74 -20.14 4.20
C THR A 321 32.58 -19.22 5.07
N THR A 322 32.02 -18.69 6.16
CA THR A 322 32.74 -17.75 7.02
C THR A 322 32.34 -17.85 8.49
N LYS A 323 33.27 -17.47 9.38
CA LYS A 323 33.04 -17.21 10.81
C LYS A 323 33.03 -15.71 11.15
N SER A 324 33.35 -14.87 10.18
CA SER A 324 33.53 -13.43 10.34
C SER A 324 32.27 -12.70 9.87
N TYR A 325 31.32 -12.54 10.78
CA TYR A 325 30.10 -11.77 10.59
C TYR A 325 29.87 -10.88 11.83
N PRO A 326 29.15 -9.75 11.69
CA PRO A 326 28.89 -8.86 12.82
C PRO A 326 28.26 -9.63 14.00
N PRO A 327 28.70 -9.39 15.25
CA PRO A 327 28.00 -9.93 16.41
C PRO A 327 26.57 -9.40 16.41
N GLY A 328 25.61 -10.31 16.57
CA GLY A 328 24.18 -9.98 16.68
C GLY A 328 23.84 -9.35 18.03
#